data_AF-A0A5C7PYV5-F1
#
_entry.id   AF-A0A5C7PYV5-F1
#
_cell.length_a   1.000
_cell.length_b   1.000
_cell.length_c   1.000
_cell.angle_alpha   90.00
_cell.angle_beta   90.00
_cell.angle_gamma   90.00
#
_symmetry.space_group_name_H-M   'P 1'
#
loop_
_entity.id
_entity.type
_entity.pdbx_description
1 polymer ?
#
loop_
_entity_poly.entity_id
_entity_poly.type
_entity_poly.pdbx_seq_one_letter_code
_entity_poly.pdbx_strand_id
1 'polypeptide(L)'
;MMQERWFPAPESTKVLGRFVDVEVVDPIASEKARKQIVKRVPALQSKIVGNSVDVSTQRVKEFNVEALRARFPGAWEHYEASKATPASAPVIEQTIPGTPLTDCDFISNDRISWLHLQGIQTAEQLAELSDSIVQGLGRDAAKWRKQAKEFLKRT
;
A
#
# COMPACT_ATOMS: atom_id res chain seq x y z
N MET A 1 -19.38 -1.84 -12.68
CA MET A 1 -18.31 -2.85 -12.84
C MET A 1 -17.48 -2.45 -14.04
N MET A 2 -16.26 -1.92 -13.85
CA MET A 2 -15.40 -1.51 -14.96
C MET A 2 -14.80 -2.77 -15.60
N GLN A 3 -15.04 -2.97 -16.90
CA GLN A 3 -14.51 -4.12 -17.62
C GLN A 3 -12.97 -4.07 -17.62
N GLU A 4 -12.36 -5.14 -17.11
CA GLU A 4 -10.91 -5.30 -17.01
C GLU A 4 -10.28 -5.53 -18.38
N ARG A 5 -10.14 -4.45 -19.18
CA ARG A 5 -9.61 -4.54 -20.54
C ARG A 5 -8.07 -4.51 -20.53
N TRP A 6 -7.48 -5.52 -21.16
CA TRP A 6 -6.04 -5.69 -21.34
C TRP A 6 -5.66 -5.38 -22.79
N PHE A 7 -4.54 -4.69 -23.00
CA PHE A 7 -4.10 -4.26 -24.33
C PHE A 7 -2.72 -4.84 -24.67
N PRO A 8 -2.49 -5.31 -25.89
CA PRO A 8 -1.18 -5.79 -26.30
C PRO A 8 -0.16 -4.64 -26.41
N ALA A 9 1.11 -4.93 -26.18
CA ALA A 9 2.19 -4.01 -26.50
C ALA A 9 2.33 -3.89 -28.04
N PRO A 10 2.65 -2.70 -28.59
CA PRO A 10 2.89 -2.53 -30.03
C PRO A 10 4.04 -3.42 -30.54
N GLU A 11 5.04 -3.61 -29.71
CA GLU A 11 6.25 -4.39 -29.98
C GLU A 11 6.07 -5.91 -29.76
N SER A 12 4.99 -6.34 -29.08
CA SER A 12 4.77 -7.76 -28.79
C SER A 12 3.32 -8.09 -28.47
N THR A 13 2.73 -8.99 -29.24
CA THR A 13 1.40 -9.57 -28.98
C THR A 13 1.40 -10.57 -27.81
N LYS A 14 2.59 -10.92 -27.27
CA LYS A 14 2.73 -11.85 -26.14
C LYS A 14 2.58 -11.18 -24.79
N VAL A 15 2.70 -9.85 -24.72
CA VAL A 15 2.62 -9.09 -23.47
C VAL A 15 1.40 -8.20 -23.51
N LEU A 16 0.55 -8.33 -22.49
CA LEU A 16 -0.61 -7.49 -22.29
C LEU A 16 -0.37 -6.53 -21.15
N GLY A 17 -0.80 -5.29 -21.29
CA GLY A 17 -0.71 -4.23 -20.29
C GLY A 17 -2.07 -3.59 -20.02
N ARG A 18 -2.26 -3.10 -18.81
CA ARG A 18 -3.35 -2.19 -18.43
C ARG A 18 -2.86 -1.19 -17.40
N PHE A 19 -3.41 0.01 -17.43
CA PHE A 19 -3.17 0.99 -16.36
C PHE A 19 -4.31 0.91 -15.34
N VAL A 20 -3.94 0.90 -14.07
CA VAL A 20 -4.85 0.86 -12.92
C VAL A 20 -4.38 1.84 -11.86
N ASP A 21 -5.30 2.32 -11.02
CA ASP A 21 -4.93 3.03 -9.80
C ASP A 21 -4.54 2.01 -8.74
N VAL A 22 -3.33 2.15 -8.18
CA VAL A 22 -2.89 1.39 -7.01
C VAL A 22 -2.77 2.29 -5.80
N GLU A 23 -3.16 1.76 -4.66
CA GLU A 23 -3.05 2.43 -3.38
C GLU A 23 -1.63 2.31 -2.85
N VAL A 24 -1.00 3.47 -2.62
CA VAL A 24 0.39 3.57 -2.13
C VAL A 24 0.42 4.53 -0.97
N VAL A 25 1.08 4.12 0.11
CA VAL A 25 1.33 4.98 1.26
C VAL A 25 2.21 6.15 0.83
N ASP A 26 1.77 7.38 1.10
CA ASP A 26 2.59 8.57 0.94
C ASP A 26 3.40 8.78 2.22
N PRO A 27 4.70 8.48 2.25
CA PRO A 27 5.48 8.52 3.48
C PRO A 27 5.59 9.94 4.04
N ILE A 28 5.66 10.96 3.17
CA ILE A 28 5.84 12.36 3.58
C ILE A 28 4.54 12.91 4.18
N ALA A 29 3.42 12.68 3.51
CA ALA A 29 2.13 13.09 4.03
C ALA A 29 1.77 12.31 5.30
N SER A 30 2.12 11.01 5.35
CA SER A 30 1.83 10.17 6.50
C SER A 30 2.62 10.57 7.74
N GLU A 31 3.89 10.92 7.57
CA GLU A 31 4.74 11.41 8.65
C GLU A 31 4.22 12.75 9.20
N LYS A 32 3.87 13.69 8.31
CA LYS A 32 3.36 15.01 8.70
C LYS A 32 2.00 14.94 9.41
N ALA A 33 1.13 14.03 8.97
CA ALA A 33 -0.19 13.83 9.56
C ALA A 33 -0.20 12.86 10.75
N ARG A 34 0.94 12.22 11.05
CA ARG A 34 1.06 11.12 12.02
C ARG A 34 0.05 9.98 11.80
N LYS A 35 -0.35 9.76 10.55
CA LYS A 35 -1.38 8.80 10.13
C LYS A 35 -1.05 8.29 8.74
N GLN A 36 -1.37 7.03 8.42
CA GLN A 36 -1.13 6.49 7.08
C GLN A 36 -2.04 7.17 6.05
N ILE A 37 -1.46 8.09 5.27
CA ILE A 37 -2.13 8.69 4.13
C ILE A 37 -1.81 7.85 2.91
N VAL A 38 -2.85 7.20 2.39
CA VAL A 38 -2.77 6.41 1.17
C VAL A 38 -3.17 7.30 -0.01
N LYS A 39 -2.34 7.34 -1.04
CA LYS A 39 -2.66 7.97 -2.32
C LYS A 39 -2.83 6.92 -3.40
N ARG A 40 -3.77 7.18 -4.30
CA ARG A 40 -3.94 6.38 -5.51
C ARG A 40 -3.01 6.92 -6.58
N VAL A 41 -2.08 6.08 -7.03
CA VAL A 41 -1.15 6.41 -8.11
C VAL A 41 -1.40 5.48 -9.30
N PRO A 42 -1.27 5.98 -10.53
CA PRO A 42 -1.29 5.12 -11.71
C PRO A 42 -0.18 4.08 -11.64
N ALA A 43 -0.50 2.84 -11.99
CA ALA A 43 0.46 1.77 -12.22
C ALA A 43 0.10 0.99 -13.48
N LEU A 44 1.13 0.59 -14.21
CA LEU A 44 1.03 -0.37 -15.29
C LEU A 44 1.06 -1.78 -14.70
N GLN A 45 0.00 -2.54 -14.89
CA GLN A 45 0.01 -3.97 -14.72
C GLN A 45 0.28 -4.63 -16.07
N SER A 46 1.21 -5.57 -16.11
CA SER A 46 1.56 -6.33 -17.31
C SER A 46 1.59 -7.83 -17.04
N LYS A 47 1.15 -8.62 -18.02
CA LYS A 47 1.14 -10.08 -17.96
C LYS A 47 1.47 -10.69 -19.32
N ILE A 48 1.85 -11.95 -19.32
CA ILE A 48 2.08 -12.72 -20.55
C ILE A 48 0.77 -13.38 -20.98
N VAL A 49 0.48 -13.37 -22.28
CA VAL A 49 -0.69 -14.07 -22.85
C VAL A 49 -0.62 -15.55 -22.49
N GLY A 50 -1.69 -16.08 -21.90
CA GLY A 50 -1.77 -17.47 -21.44
C GLY A 50 -1.32 -17.70 -19.99
N ASN A 51 -0.69 -16.73 -19.35
CA ASN A 51 -0.35 -16.78 -17.92
C ASN A 51 -1.07 -15.64 -17.16
N SER A 52 -2.12 -16.01 -16.42
CA SER A 52 -2.91 -15.07 -15.62
C SER A 52 -2.41 -14.93 -14.17
N VAL A 53 -1.45 -15.75 -13.75
CA VAL A 53 -0.96 -15.80 -12.36
C VAL A 53 0.15 -14.78 -12.14
N ASP A 54 1.01 -14.58 -13.14
CA ASP A 54 2.13 -13.64 -13.07
C ASP A 54 1.77 -12.27 -13.64
N VAL A 55 1.20 -11.41 -12.79
CA VAL A 55 0.95 -9.99 -13.10
C VAL A 55 2.04 -9.13 -12.47
N SER A 56 2.89 -8.56 -13.30
CA SER A 56 3.90 -7.59 -12.86
C SER A 56 3.28 -6.20 -12.76
N THR A 57 3.50 -5.51 -11.63
CA THR A 57 2.96 -4.16 -11.39
C THR A 57 4.10 -3.16 -11.30
N GLN A 58 4.11 -2.18 -12.21
CA GLN A 58 5.08 -1.10 -12.26
C GLN A 58 4.39 0.25 -12.04
N ARG A 59 4.80 1.00 -11.00
CA ARG A 59 4.23 2.31 -10.72
C ARG A 59 4.62 3.33 -11.79
N VAL A 60 3.65 4.13 -12.21
CA VAL A 60 3.87 5.27 -13.09
C VAL A 60 4.35 6.44 -12.23
N LYS A 61 5.51 6.98 -12.60
CA LYS A 61 6.19 8.13 -12.01
C LYS A 61 6.56 9.09 -13.13
N GLU A 62 6.85 10.34 -12.79
CA GLU A 62 7.16 11.39 -13.77
C GLU A 62 8.29 11.01 -14.73
N PHE A 63 9.32 10.31 -14.26
CA PHE A 63 10.45 9.90 -15.10
C PHE A 63 10.19 8.68 -15.99
N ASN A 64 9.16 7.87 -15.72
CA ASN A 64 8.89 6.64 -16.49
C ASN A 64 7.56 6.67 -17.25
N VAL A 65 6.73 7.69 -17.04
CA VAL A 65 5.39 7.78 -17.62
C VAL A 65 5.44 7.78 -19.14
N GLU A 66 6.36 8.52 -19.76
CA GLU A 66 6.47 8.59 -21.22
C GLU A 66 6.85 7.24 -21.82
N ALA A 67 7.81 6.54 -21.21
CA ALA A 67 8.22 5.21 -21.64
C ALA A 67 7.07 4.19 -21.49
N LEU A 68 6.32 4.24 -20.39
CA LEU A 68 5.18 3.34 -20.16
C LEU A 68 4.01 3.64 -21.10
N ARG A 69 3.74 4.91 -21.41
CA ARG A 69 2.75 5.34 -22.41
C ARG A 69 3.12 4.85 -23.81
N ALA A 70 4.37 5.02 -24.22
CA ALA A 70 4.87 4.54 -25.50
C ALA A 70 4.77 3.01 -25.62
N ARG A 71 4.95 2.29 -24.50
CA ARG A 71 4.88 0.83 -24.45
C ARG A 71 3.46 0.27 -24.54
N PHE A 72 2.47 0.99 -24.03
CA PHE A 72 1.06 0.58 -24.06
C PHE A 72 0.12 1.76 -24.34
N PRO A 73 0.18 2.36 -25.55
CA PRO A 73 -0.55 3.58 -25.86
C PRO A 73 -2.07 3.38 -25.74
N GLY A 74 -2.61 2.29 -26.30
CA GLY A 74 -4.05 1.99 -26.21
C GLY A 74 -4.54 1.69 -24.78
N ALA A 75 -3.68 1.16 -23.91
CA ALA A 75 -4.02 0.99 -22.50
C ALA A 75 -4.09 2.32 -21.76
N TRP A 76 -3.20 3.25 -22.11
CA TRP A 76 -3.14 4.57 -21.53
C TRP A 76 -4.36 5.41 -21.95
N GLU A 77 -4.71 5.41 -23.24
CA GLU A 77 -5.90 6.10 -23.76
C GLU A 77 -7.18 5.59 -23.08
N HIS A 78 -7.30 4.27 -22.90
CA HIS A 78 -8.44 3.68 -22.19
C HIS A 78 -8.48 4.09 -20.71
N TYR A 79 -7.32 4.18 -20.07
CA TYR A 79 -7.21 4.63 -18.68
C TYR A 79 -7.56 6.12 -18.53
N GLU A 80 -7.10 6.98 -19.43
CA GLU A 80 -7.47 8.40 -19.45
C GLU A 80 -8.95 8.61 -19.73
N ALA A 81 -9.52 7.87 -20.68
CA ALA A 81 -10.97 7.88 -20.93
C ALA A 81 -11.78 7.45 -19.69
N SER A 82 -11.26 6.49 -18.91
CA SER A 82 -11.91 6.06 -17.65
C SER A 82 -11.74 7.06 -16.51
N LYS A 83 -10.65 7.85 -16.50
CA LYS A 83 -10.36 8.93 -15.53
C LYS A 83 -11.12 10.22 -15.83
N ALA A 84 -11.49 10.47 -17.09
CA ALA A 84 -12.27 11.62 -17.50
C ALA A 84 -13.72 11.59 -16.96
N THR A 85 -14.15 10.46 -16.38
CA THR A 85 -15.32 10.43 -15.51
C THR A 85 -14.86 10.86 -14.11
N PRO A 86 -15.34 11.98 -13.55
CA PRO A 86 -14.80 12.54 -12.32
C PRO A 86 -15.18 11.65 -11.14
N ALA A 87 -14.32 10.67 -10.83
CA ALA A 87 -14.27 10.10 -9.50
C ALA A 87 -13.57 11.14 -8.61
N SER A 88 -14.34 12.15 -8.18
CA SER A 88 -14.00 12.98 -7.04
C SER A 88 -13.55 12.05 -5.92
N ALA A 89 -12.30 12.23 -5.52
CA ALA A 89 -11.63 11.42 -4.53
C ALA A 89 -12.41 11.37 -3.21
N PRO A 90 -12.64 10.19 -2.64
CA PRO A 90 -12.61 10.02 -1.20
C PRO A 90 -11.19 9.55 -0.82
N VAL A 91 -10.52 10.35 0.00
CA VAL A 91 -9.44 9.84 0.87
C VAL A 91 -10.12 8.84 1.79
N ILE A 92 -9.96 7.54 1.53
CA ILE A 92 -10.48 6.51 2.41
C ILE A 92 -9.52 6.47 3.60
N GLU A 93 -9.87 7.17 4.68
CA GLU A 93 -9.27 6.99 5.99
C GLU A 93 -9.54 5.54 6.41
N GLN A 94 -8.58 4.64 6.15
CA GLN A 94 -8.63 3.30 6.74
C GLN A 94 -8.19 3.42 8.19
N THR A 95 -9.14 3.77 9.06
CA THR A 95 -8.99 3.65 10.51
C THR A 95 -8.92 2.16 10.80
N ILE A 96 -7.70 1.63 10.96
CA ILE A 96 -7.53 0.27 11.47
C ILE A 96 -8.14 0.27 12.89
N PRO A 97 -9.14 -0.58 13.17
CA PRO A 97 -9.78 -0.60 14.47
C PRO A 97 -8.75 -0.98 15.53
N GLY A 98 -8.63 -0.13 16.57
CA GLY A 98 -7.70 -0.34 17.67
C GLY A 98 -7.09 0.96 18.17
N THR A 99 -6.35 0.85 19.26
CA THR A 99 -5.66 1.97 19.90
C THR A 99 -4.34 2.23 19.19
N PRO A 100 -4.12 3.42 18.60
CA PRO A 100 -2.89 3.73 17.90
C PRO A 100 -1.66 3.58 18.81
N LEU A 101 -0.56 3.04 18.26
CA LEU A 101 0.70 2.96 19.01
C LEU A 101 1.24 4.34 19.41
N THR A 102 0.84 5.41 18.72
CA THR A 102 1.17 6.80 19.08
C THR A 102 0.59 7.23 20.42
N ASP A 103 -0.47 6.57 20.89
CA ASP A 103 -1.13 6.87 22.16
C ASP A 103 -0.55 6.02 23.31
N CYS A 104 0.38 5.11 23.00
CA CYS A 104 1.07 4.26 23.97
C CYS A 104 2.31 4.97 24.53
N ASP A 105 2.41 5.07 25.85
CA ASP A 105 3.53 5.72 26.56
C ASP A 105 4.77 4.83 26.73
N PHE A 106 4.64 3.53 26.45
CA PHE A 106 5.69 2.54 26.67
C PHE A 106 6.62 2.29 25.48
N ILE A 107 6.37 2.93 24.33
CA ILE A 107 7.20 2.84 23.12
C ILE A 107 7.63 4.24 22.70
N SER A 108 8.93 4.44 22.48
CA SER A 108 9.45 5.71 21.94
C SER A 108 9.02 5.92 20.48
N ASN A 109 8.81 7.17 20.07
CA ASN A 109 8.39 7.54 18.70
C ASN A 109 9.25 6.91 17.57
N ASP A 110 10.57 6.84 17.74
CA ASP A 110 11.47 6.19 16.77
C ASP A 110 11.10 4.70 16.53
N ARG A 111 10.73 4.01 17.61
CA ARG A 111 10.32 2.60 17.57
C ARG A 111 8.90 2.43 17.03
N ILE A 112 8.02 3.40 17.25
CA ILE A 112 6.68 3.43 16.64
C ILE A 112 6.80 3.53 15.12
N SER A 113 7.63 4.43 14.61
CA SER A 113 7.89 4.54 13.16
C SER A 113 8.43 3.23 12.58
N TRP A 114 9.34 2.57 13.30
CA TRP A 114 9.84 1.26 12.88
C TRP A 114 8.76 0.16 12.89
N LEU A 115 7.89 0.12 13.91
CA LEU A 115 6.77 -0.82 13.97
C LEU A 115 5.74 -0.58 12.86
N HIS A 116 5.48 0.68 12.52
CA HIS A 116 4.62 1.04 11.39
C HIS A 116 5.18 0.51 10.06
N LEU A 117 6.51 0.56 9.87
CA LEU A 117 7.16 -0.04 8.69
C LEU A 117 7.01 -1.57 8.63
N GLN A 118 6.83 -2.22 9.79
CA GLN A 118 6.52 -3.65 9.89
C GLN A 118 5.01 -3.95 9.77
N GLY A 119 4.18 -2.93 9.54
CA GLY A 119 2.72 -3.07 9.41
C GLY A 119 1.96 -3.14 10.74
N ILE A 120 2.61 -2.88 11.88
CA ILE A 120 1.99 -2.90 13.20
C ILE A 120 1.68 -1.45 13.59
N GLN A 121 0.40 -1.13 13.75
CA GLN A 121 -0.08 0.25 13.91
C GLN A 121 -0.88 0.45 15.21
N THR A 122 -1.44 -0.63 15.76
CA THR A 122 -2.25 -0.57 16.98
C THR A 122 -1.68 -1.42 18.12
N ALA A 123 -2.06 -1.07 19.35
CA ALA A 123 -1.69 -1.81 20.56
C ALA A 123 -2.25 -3.24 20.53
N GLU A 124 -3.43 -3.44 19.94
CA GLU A 124 -4.08 -4.75 19.77
C GLU A 124 -3.26 -5.64 18.83
N GLN A 125 -2.83 -5.11 17.68
CA GLN A 125 -1.96 -5.84 16.77
C GLN A 125 -0.65 -6.24 17.44
N LEU A 126 -0.05 -5.31 18.21
CA LEU A 126 1.18 -5.57 18.95
C LEU A 126 0.98 -6.63 20.06
N ALA A 127 -0.17 -6.62 20.73
CA ALA A 127 -0.53 -7.58 21.77
C ALA A 127 -0.79 -8.99 21.21
N GLU A 128 -1.34 -9.09 20.00
CA GLU A 128 -1.70 -10.35 19.34
C GLU A 128 -0.55 -11.00 18.56
N LEU A 129 0.62 -10.35 18.45
CA LEU A 129 1.77 -10.94 17.76
C LEU A 129 2.16 -12.31 18.32
N SER A 130 2.36 -13.26 17.40
CA SER A 130 2.90 -14.58 17.71
C SER A 130 4.32 -14.49 18.25
N ASP A 131 4.74 -15.50 19.03
CA ASP A 131 6.11 -15.56 19.55
C ASP A 131 7.17 -15.56 18.44
N SER A 132 6.87 -16.18 17.30
CA SER A 132 7.75 -16.18 16.12
C SER A 132 7.95 -14.77 15.54
N ILE A 133 6.89 -13.97 15.42
CA ILE A 133 6.99 -12.59 14.92
C ILE A 133 7.71 -11.71 15.94
N VAL A 134 7.40 -11.87 17.23
CA VAL A 134 8.05 -11.13 18.32
C VAL A 134 9.56 -11.39 18.35
N GLN A 135 10.00 -12.63 18.15
CA GLN A 135 11.42 -12.95 18.06
C GLN A 135 12.09 -12.28 16.86
N GLY A 136 11.41 -12.22 15.71
CA GLY A 136 11.90 -11.53 14.51
C GLY A 136 12.00 -10.01 14.65
N LEU A 137 11.17 -9.40 15.52
CA LEU A 137 11.17 -7.97 15.79
C LEU A 137 12.29 -7.53 16.76
N GLY A 138 13.00 -8.48 17.37
CA GLY A 138 14.15 -8.21 18.23
C GLY A 138 13.84 -8.18 19.72
N ARG A 139 14.89 -7.89 20.50
CA ARG A 139 14.95 -8.17 21.94
C ARG A 139 13.89 -7.44 22.78
N ASP A 140 13.51 -6.23 22.36
CA ASP A 140 12.55 -5.39 23.08
C ASP A 140 11.08 -5.65 22.70
N ALA A 141 10.83 -6.34 21.59
CA ALA A 141 9.47 -6.59 21.10
C ALA A 141 8.64 -7.45 22.07
N ALA A 142 9.28 -8.40 22.77
CA ALA A 142 8.61 -9.21 23.79
C ALA A 142 8.12 -8.36 24.97
N LYS A 143 8.89 -7.32 25.34
CA LYS A 143 8.53 -6.35 26.37
C LYS A 143 7.38 -5.47 25.88
N TRP A 144 7.46 -4.93 24.67
CA TRP A 144 6.39 -4.10 24.09
C TRP A 144 5.06 -4.84 23.96
N ARG A 145 5.08 -6.12 23.53
CA ARG A 145 3.87 -6.96 23.49
C ARG A 145 3.24 -7.12 24.88
N LYS A 146 4.07 -7.35 25.92
CA LYS A 146 3.57 -7.47 27.29
C LYS A 146 2.97 -6.16 27.78
N GLN A 147 3.64 -5.04 27.54
CA GLN A 147 3.16 -3.72 27.91
C GLN A 147 1.89 -3.32 27.15
N ALA A 148 1.77 -3.67 25.87
CA ALA A 148 0.55 -3.50 25.10
C ALA A 148 -0.62 -4.29 25.69
N LYS A 149 -0.40 -5.57 26.08
CA LYS A 149 -1.41 -6.37 26.78
C LYS A 149 -1.81 -5.77 28.13
N GLU A 150 -0.88 -5.15 28.85
CA GLU A 150 -1.18 -4.48 30.12
C GLU A 150 -1.93 -3.17 29.91
N PHE A 151 -1.59 -2.40 28.87
CA PHE A 151 -2.24 -1.16 28.49
C PHE A 151 -3.70 -1.40 28.08
N LEU A 152 -3.95 -2.41 27.23
CA LEU A 152 -5.29 -2.80 26.80
C LEU A 152 -6.18 -3.35 27.93
N LYS A 153 -5.59 -3.80 29.05
CA LYS A 153 -6.35 -4.19 30.25
C LYS A 153 -6.76 -3.01 31.13
N ARG A 154 -6.11 -1.86 30.95
CA ARG A 154 -6.34 -0.63 31.73
C ARG A 154 -7.26 0.36 31.01
N THR A 155 -7.43 0.18 29.71
CA THR A 155 -8.30 0.97 28.83
C THR A 155 -9.65 0.26 28.72
#